data_AF-A0A960PZC7-F1
#
_entry.id   AF-A0A960PZC7-F1
#
_cell.length_a   1.000
_cell.length_b   1.000
_cell.length_c   1.000
_cell.angle_alpha   90.00
_cell.angle_beta   90.00
_cell.angle_gamma   90.00
#
_symmetry.space_group_name_H-M   'P 1'
#
loop_
_entity.id
_entity.type
_entity.pdbx_description
1 polymer ?
#
loop_
_entity_poly.entity_id
_entity_poly.type
_entity_poly.pdbx_seq_one_letter_code
_entity_poly.pdbx_strand_id
1 'polypeptide(L)'
;MKATRSFHAYLGCFLVPMILLYCVTGIFQLWDIAPLDFTVTLSTWHTQRALKQGLSFVGPMVKITATLFTVLLMMLSTTGVFVALKTKTHRRYALMALALGLATPITVILPFVQ
;
A
#
# COMPACT_ATOMS: atom_id res chain seq x y z
N MET A 1 16.90 8.65 20.62
CA MET A 1 16.71 8.97 19.18
C MET A 1 17.14 7.86 18.20
N LYS A 2 18.16 7.03 18.47
CA LYS A 2 18.59 5.95 17.55
C LYS A 2 17.54 4.84 17.38
N ALA A 3 16.89 4.42 18.47
CA ALA A 3 15.87 3.36 18.43
C ALA A 3 14.62 3.75 17.62
N THR A 4 14.09 4.96 17.79
CA THR A 4 12.93 5.45 17.03
C THR A 4 13.21 5.46 15.53
N ARG A 5 14.42 5.86 15.12
CA ARG A 5 14.84 5.88 13.72
C ARG A 5 14.92 4.46 13.13
N SER A 6 15.48 3.50 13.88
CA SER A 6 15.53 2.10 13.43
C SER A 6 14.14 1.47 13.38
N PHE A 7 13.27 1.73 14.37
CA PHE A 7 11.89 1.24 14.36
C PHE A 7 11.11 1.79 13.17
N HIS A 8 11.19 3.09 12.90
CA HIS A 8 10.55 3.70 11.74
C HIS A 8 11.05 3.09 10.42
N ALA A 9 12.36 2.85 10.28
CA ALA A 9 12.91 2.23 9.08
C ALA A 9 12.42 0.79 8.88
N TYR A 10 12.40 -0.03 9.93
CA TYR A 10 11.96 -1.43 9.84
C TYR A 10 10.46 -1.55 9.60
N LEU A 11 9.67 -0.82 10.38
CA LEU A 11 8.21 -0.82 10.27
C LEU A 11 7.78 -0.22 8.92
N GLY A 12 8.47 0.83 8.46
CA GLY A 12 8.31 1.37 7.12
C GLY A 12 8.59 0.34 6.04
N CYS A 13 9.73 -0.34 6.09
CA CYS A 13 10.08 -1.39 5.12
C CYS A 13 9.07 -2.55 5.11
N PHE A 14 8.52 -2.92 6.27
CA PHE A 14 7.47 -3.93 6.35
C PHE A 14 6.15 -3.47 5.73
N LEU A 15 5.76 -2.21 5.94
CA LEU A 15 4.49 -1.67 5.45
C LEU A 15 4.53 -1.23 3.99
N VAL A 16 5.70 -0.85 3.44
CA VAL A 16 5.79 -0.31 2.07
C VAL A 16 5.16 -1.22 1.01
N PRO A 17 5.40 -2.55 0.98
CA PRO A 17 4.74 -3.41 0.00
C PRO A 17 3.21 -3.33 0.08
N MET A 18 2.64 -3.17 1.28
CA MET A 18 1.19 -3.06 1.49
C MET A 18 0.67 -1.71 1.04
N ILE A 19 1.41 -0.65 1.37
CA ILE A 19 1.09 0.72 0.95
C ILE A 19 1.10 0.80 -0.57
N LEU A 20 2.11 0.23 -1.25
CA LEU A 20 2.19 0.22 -2.70
C LEU A 20 1.03 -0.58 -3.32
N LEU A 21 0.72 -1.76 -2.77
CA LEU A 21 -0.43 -2.54 -3.23
C LEU A 21 -1.76 -1.75 -3.05
N TYR A 22 -1.94 -1.10 -1.90
CA TYR A 22 -3.10 -0.25 -1.61
C TYR A 22 -3.19 0.95 -2.57
N CYS A 23 -2.07 1.61 -2.86
CA CYS A 23 -2.04 2.74 -3.78
C CYS A 23 -2.42 2.33 -5.21
N VAL A 24 -1.85 1.23 -5.72
CA VAL A 24 -2.15 0.73 -7.08
C VAL A 24 -3.60 0.28 -7.18
N THR A 25 -4.07 -0.53 -6.23
CA THR A 25 -5.46 -1.02 -6.21
C THR A 25 -6.46 0.11 -6.01
N GLY A 26 -6.13 1.11 -5.18
CA GLY A 26 -6.93 2.30 -4.95
C GLY A 26 -7.07 3.19 -6.19
N ILE A 27 -6.00 3.39 -6.96
CA ILE A 27 -6.06 4.15 -8.22
C ILE A 27 -6.98 3.43 -9.22
N PHE A 28 -6.80 2.12 -9.41
CA PHE A 28 -7.64 1.37 -10.35
C PHE A 28 -9.13 1.44 -10.00
N GLN A 29 -9.47 1.53 -8.72
CA GLN A 29 -10.85 1.66 -8.26
C GLN A 29 -11.41 3.07 -8.41
N LEU A 30 -10.60 4.08 -8.11
CA LEU A 30 -11.02 5.47 -8.18
C LEU A 30 -11.41 5.88 -9.61
N TRP A 31 -10.71 5.28 -10.58
CA TRP A 31 -10.86 5.53 -12.01
C TRP A 31 -11.62 4.44 -12.77
N ASP A 32 -12.10 3.40 -12.08
CA ASP A 32 -12.85 2.30 -12.68
C ASP A 32 -12.11 1.59 -13.85
N ILE A 33 -10.77 1.52 -13.76
CA ILE A 33 -9.89 1.05 -14.85
C ILE A 33 -9.83 -0.49 -14.91
N ALA A 34 -10.15 -1.20 -13.82
CA ALA A 34 -10.15 -2.66 -13.82
C ALA A 34 -10.99 -3.28 -12.69
N PRO A 35 -12.11 -3.98 -13.00
CA PRO A 35 -12.78 -4.87 -12.06
C PRO A 35 -12.10 -6.24 -12.13
N LEU A 36 -10.85 -6.35 -11.66
CA LEU A 36 -10.42 -7.67 -11.19
C LEU A 36 -11.19 -7.93 -9.88
N ASP A 37 -11.85 -9.09 -9.77
CA ASP A 37 -12.48 -9.54 -8.51
C ASP A 37 -11.48 -9.45 -7.33
N PHE A 38 -10.20 -9.61 -7.64
CA PHE A 38 -9.06 -9.39 -6.76
C PHE A 38 -8.94 -7.94 -6.24
N THR A 39 -9.04 -6.92 -7.09
CA THR A 39 -8.96 -5.50 -6.67
C THR A 39 -10.12 -5.16 -5.75
N VAL A 40 -11.34 -5.58 -6.10
CA VAL A 40 -12.54 -5.36 -5.29
C VAL A 40 -12.35 -5.99 -3.91
N THR A 41 -11.99 -7.28 -3.86
CA THR A 41 -11.79 -8.05 -2.63
C THR A 41 -10.73 -7.43 -1.72
N LEU A 42 -9.56 -7.09 -2.27
CA LEU A 42 -8.46 -6.43 -1.54
C LEU A 42 -8.89 -5.14 -0.85
N SER A 43 -9.76 -4.38 -1.51
CA SER A 43 -10.14 -3.06 -1.04
C SER A 43 -11.35 -3.06 -0.10
N THR A 44 -12.23 -4.06 -0.21
CA THR A 44 -13.43 -4.21 0.62
C THR A 44 -13.14 -4.88 1.95
N TRP A 45 -11.92 -5.38 2.14
CA TRP A 45 -11.51 -6.07 3.37
C TRP A 45 -11.53 -5.20 4.63
N HIS A 46 -11.45 -3.87 4.47
CA HIS A 46 -11.55 -2.91 5.57
C HIS A 46 -12.77 -2.00 5.50
N THR A 47 -13.62 -2.11 4.47
CA THR A 47 -14.82 -1.26 4.29
C THR A 47 -15.99 -2.03 3.70
N GLN A 48 -17.18 -1.85 4.28
CA GLN A 48 -18.45 -2.36 3.76
C GLN A 48 -18.58 -2.03 2.26
N ARG A 49 -18.89 -3.02 1.41
CA ARG A 49 -19.10 -2.89 -0.05
C ARG A 49 -19.98 -1.68 -0.43
N ALA A 50 -20.92 -1.31 0.44
CA ALA A 50 -21.82 -0.16 0.28
C ALA A 50 -21.11 1.21 0.22
N LEU A 51 -19.99 1.42 0.92
CA LEU A 51 -19.23 2.69 0.88
C LEU A 51 -18.50 2.89 -0.45
N LYS A 52 -18.15 1.80 -1.14
CA LYS A 52 -17.51 1.85 -2.47
C LYS A 52 -18.51 2.03 -3.61
N GLN A 53 -19.75 1.55 -3.44
CA GLN A 53 -20.85 1.90 -4.34
C GLN A 53 -21.21 3.40 -4.26
N GLY A 54 -20.90 4.07 -3.14
CA GLY A 54 -20.99 5.53 -3.01
C GLY A 54 -19.84 6.32 -3.67
N LEU A 55 -18.77 5.65 -4.12
CA LEU A 55 -17.62 6.30 -4.78
C LEU A 55 -17.94 6.77 -6.20
N SER A 56 -19.01 6.25 -6.81
CA SER A 56 -19.58 6.75 -8.07
C SER A 56 -20.12 8.19 -7.94
N PHE A 57 -20.39 8.66 -6.72
CA PHE A 57 -20.87 10.02 -6.41
C PHE A 57 -19.75 10.97 -5.94
N VAL A 58 -18.49 10.52 -5.95
CA VAL A 58 -17.36 11.37 -5.56
C VAL A 58 -17.04 12.33 -6.72
N GLY A 59 -17.24 13.61 -6.46
CA GLY A 59 -16.98 14.67 -7.44
C GLY A 59 -15.55 14.62 -8.00
N PRO A 60 -15.35 15.08 -9.25
CA PRO A 60 -14.08 14.93 -9.97
C PRO A 60 -12.87 15.51 -9.23
N MET A 61 -13.09 16.58 -8.45
CA MET A 61 -12.04 17.19 -7.61
C MET A 61 -11.49 16.23 -6.56
N VAL A 62 -12.36 15.50 -5.86
CA VAL A 62 -11.94 14.57 -4.81
C VAL A 62 -11.18 13.39 -5.41
N LYS A 63 -11.56 12.93 -6.61
CA LYS A 63 -10.81 11.89 -7.33
C LYS A 63 -9.39 12.36 -7.69
N ILE A 64 -9.26 13.57 -8.20
CA ILE A 64 -7.95 14.15 -8.53
C ILE A 64 -7.10 14.31 -7.28
N THR A 65 -7.65 14.90 -6.21
CA THR A 65 -6.95 15.09 -4.94
C THR A 65 -6.50 13.74 -4.33
N ALA A 66 -7.38 12.75 -4.28
CA ALA A 66 -7.04 11.42 -3.78
C ALA A 66 -5.95 10.74 -4.62
N THR A 67 -6.00 10.89 -5.95
CA THR A 67 -4.95 10.39 -6.84
C THR A 67 -3.60 11.06 -6.54
N LEU A 68 -3.58 12.39 -6.37
CA LEU A 68 -2.36 13.14 -6.04
C LEU A 68 -1.75 12.69 -4.71
N PHE A 69 -2.54 12.59 -3.65
CA PHE A 69 -2.06 12.09 -2.36
C PHE A 69 -1.52 10.66 -2.45
N THR A 70 -2.18 9.82 -3.25
CA THR A 70 -1.75 8.44 -3.48
C THR A 70 -0.39 8.38 -4.18
N VAL A 71 -0.19 9.19 -5.23
CA VAL A 71 1.10 9.28 -5.94
C VAL A 71 2.20 9.81 -5.03
N LEU A 72 1.93 10.85 -4.24
CA LEU A 72 2.90 11.39 -3.26
C LEU A 72 3.29 10.33 -2.21
N LEU A 73 2.33 9.54 -1.74
CA LEU A 73 2.60 8.45 -0.80
C LEU A 73 3.47 7.34 -1.42
N MET A 74 3.24 7.00 -2.70
CA MET A 74 4.11 6.07 -3.43
C MET A 74 5.54 6.60 -3.56
N MET A 75 5.70 7.89 -3.89
CA MET A 75 7.02 8.53 -3.97
C MET A 75 7.73 8.54 -2.60
N LEU A 76 7.01 8.88 -1.53
CA LEU A 76 7.58 8.92 -0.18
C LEU A 76 8.02 7.53 0.30
N SER A 77 7.16 6.52 0.12
CA SER A 77 7.43 5.15 0.56
C SER A 77 8.58 4.50 -0.21
N THR A 78 8.64 4.68 -1.54
CA THR A 78 9.76 4.20 -2.37
C THR A 78 11.08 4.88 -2.00
N THR A 79 11.07 6.19 -1.76
CA THR A 79 12.26 6.92 -1.29
C THR A 79 12.74 6.42 0.08
N GLY A 80 11.80 6.16 1.00
CA GLY A 80 12.11 5.59 2.31
C GLY A 80 12.81 4.23 2.24
N VAL A 81 12.34 3.34 1.37
CA VAL A 81 12.98 2.04 1.12
C VAL A 81 14.36 2.21 0.51
N PHE A 82 14.51 3.10 -0.48
CA PHE A 82 15.81 3.35 -1.11
C PHE A 82 16.88 3.79 -0.09
N VAL A 83 16.52 4.68 0.83
CA VAL A 83 17.41 5.14 1.92
C VAL A 83 17.71 4.00 2.90
N ALA A 84 16.71 3.18 3.25
CA ALA A 84 16.88 2.03 4.14
C ALA A 84 17.85 0.98 3.55
N LEU A 85 17.73 0.69 2.25
CA LEU A 85 18.57 -0.29 1.56
C LEU A 85 20.01 0.19 1.34
N LYS A 86 20.23 1.49 1.16
CA LYS A 86 21.58 2.08 1.07
C LYS A 86 22.34 2.03 2.39
N THR A 87 21.66 1.90 3.53
CA THR A 87 22.29 1.88 4.85
C THR A 87 22.81 0.49 5.20
N LYS A 88 24.13 0.26 5.06
CA LYS A 88 24.77 -1.08 5.21
C LYS A 88 24.42 -1.81 6.52
N THR A 89 24.38 -1.10 7.65
CA THR A 89 24.13 -1.68 8.99
C THR A 89 22.72 -2.28 9.12
N HIS A 90 21.73 -1.72 8.42
CA HIS A 90 20.33 -2.09 8.57
C HIS A 90 19.75 -2.83 7.35
N ARG A 91 20.56 -3.03 6.31
CA ARG A 91 20.13 -3.58 5.02
C ARG A 91 19.52 -4.99 5.13
N ARG A 92 20.11 -5.88 5.93
CA ARG A 92 19.59 -7.25 6.11
C ARG A 92 18.19 -7.23 6.74
N TYR A 93 18.02 -6.49 7.84
CA TYR A 93 16.73 -6.35 8.51
C TYR A 93 15.69 -5.65 7.64
N ALA A 94 16.08 -4.63 6.87
CA ALA A 94 15.20 -3.96 5.91
C ALA A 94 14.71 -4.91 4.80
N LEU A 95 15.59 -5.77 4.27
CA LEU A 95 15.23 -6.79 3.28
C LEU A 95 14.30 -7.85 3.86
N MET A 96 14.58 -8.34 5.08
CA MET A 96 13.68 -9.28 5.78
C MET A 96 12.31 -8.65 6.02
N ALA A 97 12.25 -7.40 6.46
CA ALA A 97 11.00 -6.67 6.65
C ALA A 97 10.23 -6.50 5.34
N LEU A 98 10.90 -6.14 4.23
CA LEU A 98 10.27 -6.06 2.90
C LEU A 98 9.71 -7.40 2.44
N ALA A 99 10.46 -8.48 2.62
CA ALA A 99 10.03 -9.83 2.23
C ALA A 99 8.81 -10.28 3.05
N LEU A 100 8.83 -10.05 4.37
CA LEU A 100 7.68 -10.33 5.24
C LEU A 100 6.47 -9.48 4.88
N GLY A 101 6.69 -8.19 4.61
CA GLY A 101 5.67 -7.27 4.14
C GLY A 101 5.00 -7.79 2.88
N LEU A 102 5.78 -8.19 1.87
CA LEU A 102 5.28 -8.74 0.60
C LEU A 102 4.61 -10.11 0.76
N ALA A 103 5.05 -10.94 1.70
CA ALA A 103 4.45 -12.24 1.96
C ALA A 103 3.08 -12.12 2.64
N THR A 104 2.89 -11.11 3.50
CA THR A 104 1.65 -10.89 4.25
C THR A 104 0.37 -10.86 3.39
N PRO A 105 0.28 -10.10 2.29
CA PRO A 105 -0.94 -10.07 1.48
C PRO A 105 -1.09 -11.36 0.68
N ILE A 106 0.01 -12.00 0.29
CA ILE A 106 -0.02 -13.27 -0.43
C ILE A 106 -0.64 -14.33 0.47
N THR A 107 -0.15 -14.47 1.71
CA THR A 107 -0.66 -15.48 2.64
C THR A 107 -2.05 -15.17 3.17
N VAL A 108 -2.38 -13.90 3.34
CA VAL A 108 -3.62 -13.50 3.99
C VAL A 108 -4.72 -13.25 2.96
N ILE A 109 -4.45 -12.76 1.74
CA ILE A 109 -5.48 -12.47 0.72
C ILE A 109 -5.70 -13.61 -0.27
N LEU A 110 -4.66 -14.32 -0.75
CA LEU A 110 -4.86 -15.42 -1.71
C LEU A 110 -5.86 -16.51 -1.25
N PRO A 111 -5.94 -16.93 0.03
CA PRO A 111 -6.92 -17.95 0.42
C PRO A 111 -8.37 -17.48 0.37
N PHE A 112 -8.64 -16.17 0.25
CA PHE A 112 -9.99 -15.62 0.17
C PHE A 112 -10.38 -15.18 -1.25
N VAL A 113 -9.47 -15.40 -2.21
CA VAL A 113 -9.71 -15.17 -3.65
C VAL A 113 -9.91 -16.54 -4.28
N GLN A 114 -11.07 -17.14 -4.00
CA GLN A 114 -11.65 -18.30 -4.68
C GLN A 114 -13.02 -17.90 -5.21
#